data_AF-A0A3D5CF94-F1
#
_entry.id   AF-A0A3D5CF94-F1
#
_cell.length_a   1.000
_cell.length_b   1.000
_cell.length_c   1.000
_cell.angle_alpha   90.00
_cell.angle_beta   90.00
_cell.angle_gamma   90.00
#
_symmetry.space_group_name_H-M   'P 1'
#
loop_
_entity.id
_entity.type
_entity.pdbx_description
1 polymer ?
#
loop_
_entity_poly.entity_id
_entity_poly.type
_entity_poly.pdbx_seq_one_letter_code
_entity_poly.pdbx_strand_id
1 'polypeptide(L)'
;MNDFASTPELILLPAVDVADGKAVRLTQGAAGSETSYGDPVEAAVDWARQGAQWIHLVDLDAAFGRGSNAGVIRKVIKQVKGVHVEVSGGIRDDR
;
A
#
# COMPACT_ATOMS: atom_id res chain seq x y z
N MET A 1 -39.49 4.89 -9.70
CA MET A 1 -38.51 3.95 -9.11
C MET A 1 -37.22 4.72 -8.96
N ASN A 2 -36.62 4.70 -7.77
CA ASN A 2 -35.51 5.59 -7.43
C ASN A 2 -34.20 4.92 -7.85
N ASP A 3 -33.62 5.33 -8.97
CA ASP A 3 -32.37 4.78 -9.55
C ASP A 3 -31.13 4.96 -8.67
N PHE A 4 -31.24 5.70 -7.56
CA PHE A 4 -30.20 5.87 -6.55
C PHE A 4 -30.02 4.66 -5.62
N ALA A 5 -30.82 3.60 -5.76
CA ALA A 5 -30.76 2.41 -4.90
C ALA A 5 -29.62 1.42 -5.24
N SER A 6 -28.77 1.70 -6.22
CA SER A 6 -27.72 0.75 -6.65
C SER A 6 -26.34 1.36 -6.88
N THR A 7 -26.03 2.51 -6.29
CA THR A 7 -24.66 3.03 -6.33
C THR A 7 -23.75 2.04 -5.60
N PRO A 8 -22.73 1.46 -6.27
CA PRO A 8 -21.79 0.57 -5.59
C PRO A 8 -21.10 1.32 -4.45
N GLU A 9 -20.87 0.63 -3.34
CA GLU A 9 -20.19 1.18 -2.18
C GLU A 9 -18.77 1.64 -2.57
N LEU A 10 -18.39 2.84 -2.14
CA LEU A 10 -17.02 3.33 -2.32
C LEU A 10 -16.10 2.61 -1.34
N ILE A 11 -15.25 1.73 -1.85
CA ILE A 11 -14.22 1.04 -1.05
C ILE A 11 -13.04 1.99 -0.86
N LEU A 12 -12.61 2.17 0.39
CA LEU A 12 -11.41 2.92 0.74
C LEU A 12 -10.20 1.98 0.83
N LEU A 13 -9.12 2.36 0.15
CA LEU A 13 -7.83 1.66 0.16
C LEU A 13 -6.78 2.59 0.76
N PRO A 14 -6.61 2.63 2.10
CA PRO A 14 -5.49 3.35 2.70
C PRO A 14 -4.16 2.87 2.12
N ALA A 15 -3.29 3.83 1.79
CA ALA A 15 -2.02 3.57 1.16
C ALA A 15 -0.91 3.29 2.19
N VAL A 16 -0.02 2.36 1.85
CA VAL A 16 1.25 2.10 2.50
C VAL A 16 2.31 2.07 1.41
N ASP A 17 3.04 3.18 1.25
CA ASP A 17 4.12 3.26 0.28
C ASP A 17 5.44 2.89 0.97
N VAL A 18 6.23 2.02 0.34
CA VAL A 18 7.48 1.50 0.90
C VAL A 18 8.67 2.00 0.07
N ALA A 19 9.60 2.69 0.74
CA ALA A 19 10.89 3.10 0.18
C ALA A 19 11.99 2.91 1.24
N ASP A 20 13.14 2.38 0.83
CA ASP A 20 14.28 2.06 1.70
C ASP A 20 13.86 1.25 2.95
N GLY A 21 12.95 0.29 2.76
CA GLY A 21 12.39 -0.55 3.81
C GLY A 21 11.45 0.15 4.80
N LYS A 22 11.09 1.43 4.59
CA LYS A 22 10.26 2.23 5.49
C LYS A 22 8.95 2.63 4.86
N ALA A 23 7.93 2.84 5.69
CA ALA A 23 6.68 3.46 5.28
C ALA A 23 6.95 4.93 5.02
N VAL A 24 6.61 5.42 3.83
CA VAL A 24 6.82 6.81 3.46
C VAL A 24 5.54 7.42 2.90
N ARG A 25 5.46 8.73 2.89
CA ARG A 25 4.52 9.47 2.04
C ARG A 25 5.30 10.45 1.19
N LEU A 26 5.03 10.45 -0.10
CA LEU A 26 5.58 11.43 -1.02
C LEU A 26 4.76 12.72 -0.94
N THR A 27 5.44 13.87 -0.94
CA THR A 27 4.78 15.15 -1.19
C THR A 27 4.69 15.34 -2.69
N GLN A 28 3.47 15.32 -3.24
CA GLN A 28 3.21 15.45 -4.70
C GLN A 28 3.94 14.43 -5.60
N GLY A 29 4.25 13.23 -5.09
CA GLY A 29 4.88 12.17 -5.89
C GLY A 29 6.34 12.43 -6.30
N ALA A 30 7.00 13.46 -5.74
CA ALA A 30 8.39 13.76 -6.05
C ALA A 30 9.35 12.86 -5.24
N ALA A 31 10.19 12.09 -5.93
CA ALA A 31 11.25 11.31 -5.31
C ALA A 31 12.22 12.21 -4.50
N GLY A 32 12.58 11.80 -3.28
CA GLY A 32 13.41 12.61 -2.37
C GLY A 32 12.63 13.55 -1.44
N SER A 33 11.30 13.60 -1.54
CA SER A 33 10.43 14.35 -0.61
C SER A 33 9.78 13.46 0.46
N GLU A 34 10.36 12.29 0.70
CA GLU A 34 9.78 11.23 1.52
C GLU A 34 9.75 11.64 2.99
N THR A 35 8.54 11.75 3.57
CA THR A 35 8.39 11.74 5.02
C THR A 35 8.29 10.30 5.49
N SER A 36 9.21 9.87 6.35
CA SER A 36 9.16 8.53 6.95
C SER A 36 8.10 8.47 8.04
N TYR A 37 7.22 7.47 7.96
CA TYR A 37 6.18 7.15 8.93
C TYR A 37 6.50 5.91 9.77
N GLY A 38 7.66 5.26 9.54
CA GLY A 38 8.13 4.13 10.37
C GLY A 38 8.09 2.79 9.64
N ASP A 39 7.68 1.73 10.34
CA ASP A 39 7.63 0.37 9.80
C ASP A 39 6.37 0.16 8.93
N PRO A 40 6.49 -0.26 7.66
CA PRO A 40 5.35 -0.61 6.79
C PRO A 40 4.39 -1.65 7.38
N VAL A 41 4.91 -2.60 8.15
CA VAL A 41 4.11 -3.64 8.79
C VAL A 41 3.21 -3.04 9.86
N GLU A 42 3.76 -2.16 10.69
CA GLU A 42 2.98 -1.47 11.74
C GLU A 42 1.89 -0.59 11.11
N ALA A 43 2.26 0.20 10.09
CA ALA A 43 1.29 1.04 9.36
C ALA A 43 0.13 0.23 8.76
N ALA A 44 0.44 -0.91 8.12
CA ALA A 44 -0.59 -1.77 7.52
C ALA A 44 -1.47 -2.44 8.58
N VAL A 45 -0.89 -2.92 9.68
CA VAL A 45 -1.63 -3.50 10.81
C VAL A 45 -2.54 -2.47 11.45
N ASP A 46 -2.11 -1.22 11.57
CA ASP A 46 -2.93 -0.15 12.13
C ASP A 46 -4.12 0.21 11.23
N TRP A 47 -3.96 0.15 9.91
CA TRP A 47 -5.11 0.28 9.00
C TRP A 47 -6.10 -0.88 9.16
N ALA A 48 -5.60 -2.11 9.23
CA ALA A 48 -6.45 -3.29 9.46
C ALA A 48 -7.24 -3.16 10.77
N ARG A 49 -6.58 -2.72 11.86
CA ARG A 49 -7.23 -2.50 13.17
C ARG A 49 -8.30 -1.41 13.14
N GLN A 50 -8.14 -0.41 12.29
CA GLN A 50 -9.12 0.66 12.10
C GLN A 50 -10.31 0.25 11.21
N GLY A 51 -10.32 -0.99 10.71
CA GLY A 51 -11.44 -1.56 9.94
C GLY A 51 -11.25 -1.46 8.43
N ALA A 52 -10.05 -1.21 7.93
CA ALA A 52 -9.77 -1.23 6.49
C ALA A 52 -10.03 -2.64 5.92
N GLN A 53 -10.85 -2.71 4.87
CA GLN A 53 -11.09 -3.95 4.12
C GLN A 53 -10.04 -4.19 3.05
N TRP A 54 -9.40 -3.11 2.58
CA TRP A 54 -8.37 -3.12 1.57
C TRP A 54 -7.17 -2.27 2.01
N ILE A 55 -5.99 -2.62 1.55
CA ILE A 55 -4.77 -1.80 1.65
C ILE A 55 -4.15 -1.67 0.27
N HIS A 56 -3.81 -0.44 -0.13
CA HIS A 56 -3.01 -0.17 -1.32
C HIS A 56 -1.53 -0.17 -0.92
N LEU A 57 -0.77 -1.16 -1.35
CA LEU A 57 0.62 -1.39 -0.94
C LEU A 57 1.58 -1.21 -2.12
N VAL A 58 2.47 -0.22 -2.04
CA VAL A 58 3.34 0.17 -3.16
C VAL A 58 4.81 -0.01 -2.81
N ASP A 59 5.56 -0.74 -3.64
CA ASP A 59 7.03 -0.76 -3.61
C ASP A 59 7.58 0.37 -4.49
N LEU A 60 7.91 1.52 -3.87
CA LEU A 60 8.42 2.68 -4.60
C LEU A 60 9.82 2.44 -5.16
N ASP A 61 10.68 1.68 -4.46
CA ASP A 61 12.03 1.41 -4.97
C ASP A 61 11.99 0.55 -6.23
N ALA A 62 11.09 -0.43 -6.28
CA ALA A 62 10.85 -1.21 -7.49
C ALA A 62 10.18 -0.36 -8.59
N ALA A 63 9.23 0.52 -8.23
CA ALA A 63 8.61 1.45 -9.18
C ALA A 63 9.64 2.40 -9.84
N PHE A 64 10.58 2.93 -9.06
CA PHE A 64 11.64 3.81 -9.56
C PHE A 64 12.85 3.06 -10.14
N GLY A 65 12.88 1.73 -10.06
CA GLY A 65 13.98 0.92 -10.59
C GLY A 65 15.30 1.06 -9.82
N ARG A 66 15.23 1.44 -8.54
CA ARG A 66 16.41 1.65 -7.67
C ARG A 66 16.64 0.54 -6.63
N GLY A 67 15.80 -0.49 -6.63
CA GLY A 67 15.89 -1.60 -5.69
C GLY A 67 14.59 -2.40 -5.63
N SER A 68 14.41 -3.16 -4.55
CA SER A 68 13.15 -3.84 -4.26
C SER A 68 12.97 -4.06 -2.77
N ASN A 69 11.73 -3.87 -2.32
CA ASN A 69 11.25 -4.16 -0.97
C ASN A 69 10.41 -5.44 -0.92
N ALA A 70 10.50 -6.35 -1.90
CA ALA A 70 9.64 -7.53 -2.00
C ALA A 70 9.60 -8.39 -0.72
N GLY A 71 10.71 -8.43 0.04
CA GLY A 71 10.75 -9.08 1.36
C GLY A 71 9.85 -8.40 2.41
N VAL A 72 9.85 -7.07 2.44
CA VAL A 72 8.98 -6.25 3.31
C VAL A 72 7.52 -6.36 2.87
N ILE A 73 7.25 -6.26 1.57
CA ILE A 73 5.90 -6.44 0.99
C ILE A 73 5.30 -7.79 1.41
N ARG A 74 6.07 -8.89 1.31
CA ARG A 74 5.65 -10.21 1.79
C ARG A 74 5.38 -10.26 3.30
N LYS A 75 6.14 -9.53 4.12
CA LYS A 75 5.90 -9.44 5.56
C LYS A 75 4.58 -8.72 5.84
N VAL A 76 4.32 -7.60 5.19
CA VAL A 76 3.06 -6.84 5.32
C VAL A 76 1.86 -7.74 5.02
N ILE A 77 1.83 -8.37 3.84
CA ILE A 77 0.73 -9.25 3.41
C ILE A 77 0.45 -10.38 4.41
N LYS A 78 1.50 -10.96 5.02
CA LYS A 78 1.35 -12.03 6.02
C LYS A 78 0.73 -11.56 7.34
N GLN A 79 0.90 -10.29 7.70
CA GLN A 79 0.45 -9.74 8.99
C GLN A 79 -0.99 -9.23 8.94
N VAL A 80 -1.44 -8.69 7.80
CA VAL A 80 -2.82 -8.17 7.64
C VAL A 80 -3.82 -9.25 7.19
N LYS A 81 -3.94 -10.31 8.00
CA LYS A 81 -4.87 -11.42 7.68
C LYS A 81 -6.33 -10.95 7.67
N GLY A 82 -7.07 -11.36 6.63
CA GLY A 82 -8.48 -11.00 6.47
C GLY A 82 -8.71 -9.64 5.80
N VAL A 83 -7.64 -8.95 5.41
CA VAL A 83 -7.68 -7.70 4.63
C VAL A 83 -7.21 -8.02 3.21
N HIS A 84 -7.89 -7.46 2.21
CA HIS A 84 -7.45 -7.56 0.83
C HIS A 84 -6.27 -6.61 0.59
N VAL A 85 -5.30 -7.02 -0.22
CA VAL A 85 -4.13 -6.19 -0.52
C VAL A 85 -4.01 -6.02 -2.02
N GLU A 86 -4.06 -4.76 -2.46
CA GLU A 86 -3.66 -4.37 -3.81
C GLU A 86 -2.15 -4.08 -3.79
N VAL A 87 -1.38 -4.77 -4.63
CA VAL A 87 0.07 -4.61 -4.70
C VAL A 87 0.44 -3.89 -5.99
N SER A 88 1.31 -2.88 -5.87
CA SER A 88 1.89 -2.17 -7.00
C SER A 88 3.40 -1.91 -6.78
N GLY A 89 4.08 -1.48 -7.84
CA GLY A 89 5.50 -1.16 -7.83
C GLY A 89 6.36 -2.26 -8.48
N GLY A 90 7.00 -1.92 -9.60
CA GLY A 90 7.94 -2.80 -10.30
C GLY A 90 7.36 -4.02 -11.01
N ILE A 91 6.04 -4.24 -10.97
CA ILE A 91 5.36 -5.33 -11.71
C ILE A 91 5.38 -5.00 -13.21
N ARG A 92 6.27 -5.63 -13.96
CA ARG A 92 6.55 -5.30 -15.38
C ARG A 92 6.72 -6.51 -16.29
N ASP A 93 6.94 -7.69 -15.72
CA ASP A 93 7.15 -8.95 -16.44
C ASP A 93 6.78 -10.16 -15.56
N ASP A 94 6.92 -11.37 -16.11
CA ASP A 94 6.56 -12.64 -15.46
C ASP A 94 7.67 -13.21 -14.55
N ARG A 95 8.78 -12.50 -14.37
CA ARG A 95 9.97 -13.02 -13.68
C ARG A 95 9.96 -12.79 -12.18
#